data_AF-A0A5B9YBA0-F1
#
_entry.id   AF-A0A5B9YBA0-F1
#
_cell.length_a   1.000
_cell.length_b   1.000
_cell.length_c   1.000
_cell.angle_alpha   90.00
_cell.angle_beta   90.00
_cell.angle_gamma   90.00
#
_symmetry.space_group_name_H-M   'P 1'
#
loop_
_entity.id
_entity.type
_entity.pdbx_description
1 polymer ?
#
loop_
_entity_poly.entity_id
_entity_poly.type
_entity_poly.pdbx_seq_one_letter_code
_entity_poly.pdbx_strand_id
1 'polypeptide(L)'
;MENENLVVNLEQDLTEIAGLIWGYMDKKYISQMKRQLDGYRQSCEQNLCKEAQLLKAMIPFMPEESKLLQTVVDTIIYNDMIEKSLEEHEELGRLYRDENKDRENLKKLMYKLVLFKIVTAIEKGSMDA
;
A
#
# COMPACT_ATOMS: atom_id res chain seq x y z
N MET A 1 -19.66 53.09 12.35
CA MET A 1 -19.12 51.72 12.51
C MET A 1 -19.65 50.95 11.33
N GLU A 2 -18.80 50.77 10.32
CA GLU A 2 -19.16 49.99 9.14
C GLU A 2 -19.34 48.53 9.57
N ASN A 3 -20.54 48.00 9.33
CA ASN A 3 -20.77 46.56 9.39
C ASN A 3 -20.04 45.96 8.20
N GLU A 4 -18.84 45.42 8.43
CA GLU A 4 -18.22 44.48 7.51
C GLU A 4 -19.16 43.26 7.43
N ASN A 5 -19.98 43.24 6.38
CA ASN A 5 -20.75 42.05 6.03
C ASN A 5 -19.74 40.95 5.68
N LEU A 6 -19.47 40.08 6.66
CA LEU A 6 -18.77 38.82 6.47
C LEU A 6 -19.54 38.00 5.43
N VAL A 7 -19.09 38.06 4.18
CA VAL A 7 -19.55 37.15 3.13
C VAL A 7 -18.89 35.82 3.40
N VAL A 8 -19.59 34.95 4.13
CA VAL A 8 -19.14 33.59 4.42
C VAL A 8 -19.22 32.78 3.14
N ASN A 9 -18.07 32.53 2.50
CA ASN A 9 -17.97 31.65 1.35
C ASN A 9 -17.66 30.24 1.82
N LEU A 10 -18.70 29.54 2.28
CA LEU A 10 -18.60 28.18 2.83
C LEU A 10 -17.89 27.20 1.89
N GLU A 11 -18.04 27.35 0.58
CA GLU A 11 -17.40 26.45 -0.39
C GLU A 11 -15.88 26.63 -0.42
N GLN A 12 -15.41 27.88 -0.40
CA GLN A 12 -13.99 28.19 -0.29
C GLN A 12 -13.43 27.72 1.06
N ASP A 13 -14.11 28.02 2.17
CA ASP A 13 -13.67 27.63 3.51
C ASP A 13 -13.59 26.11 3.65
N LEU A 14 -14.58 25.37 3.12
CA LEU A 14 -14.56 23.91 3.10
C LEU A 14 -13.41 23.37 2.25
N THR A 15 -13.08 24.02 1.13
CA THR A 15 -11.97 23.63 0.26
C THR A 15 -10.63 23.84 0.97
N GLU A 16 -10.44 24.98 1.64
CA GLU A 16 -9.22 25.27 2.40
C GLU A 16 -9.07 24.32 3.60
N ILE A 17 -10.15 24.06 4.34
CA ILE A 17 -10.16 23.08 5.45
C ILE A 17 -9.82 21.69 4.93
N ALA A 18 -10.43 21.25 3.83
CA ALA A 18 -10.12 19.96 3.22
C ALA A 18 -8.65 19.88 2.78
N GLY A 19 -8.11 20.95 2.20
CA GLY A 19 -6.69 21.06 1.84
C GLY A 19 -5.75 20.96 3.04
N LEU A 20 -6.09 21.61 4.16
CA LEU A 20 -5.32 21.53 5.41
C LEU A 20 -5.35 20.11 6.01
N ILE A 21 -6.53 19.47 6.03
CA ILE A 21 -6.69 18.08 6.49
C ILE A 21 -5.87 17.15 5.60
N TRP A 22 -5.99 17.28 4.27
CA TRP A 22 -5.27 16.46 3.31
C TRP A 22 -3.76 16.64 3.46
N GLY A 23 -3.28 17.88 3.55
CA GLY A 23 -1.86 18.18 3.75
C GLY A 23 -1.30 17.61 5.06
N TYR A 24 -2.10 17.58 6.13
CA TYR A 24 -1.72 16.91 7.38
C TYR A 24 -1.70 15.39 7.23
N MET A 25 -2.73 14.80 6.60
CA MET A 25 -2.79 13.36 6.38
C MET A 25 -1.62 12.87 5.54
N ASP A 26 -1.29 13.58 4.47
CA ASP A 26 -0.18 13.27 3.57
C ASP A 26 1.16 13.31 4.31
N LYS A 27 1.44 14.41 5.01
CA LYS A 27 2.71 14.59 5.73
C LYS A 27 2.89 13.65 6.91
N LYS A 28 1.83 13.38 7.67
CA LYS A 28 1.95 12.62 8.92
C LYS A 28 1.72 11.14 8.73
N TYR A 29 0.67 10.74 8.02
CA TYR A 29 0.27 9.34 7.94
C TYR A 29 0.76 8.69 6.64
N ILE A 30 0.51 9.30 5.47
CA ILE A 30 0.89 8.70 4.18
C ILE A 30 2.42 8.63 4.06
N SER A 31 3.11 9.72 4.36
CA SER A 31 4.58 9.77 4.33
C SER A 31 5.22 8.78 5.30
N GLN A 32 4.64 8.59 6.49
CA GLN A 32 5.13 7.61 7.47
C GLN A 32 4.89 6.18 6.97
N MET A 33 3.69 5.89 6.46
CA MET A 33 3.39 4.59 5.86
C MET A 33 4.33 4.29 4.69
N LYS A 34 4.58 5.26 3.81
CA LYS A 34 5.50 5.08 2.67
C LYS A 34 6.90 4.68 3.14
N ARG A 35 7.44 5.36 4.15
CA ARG A 35 8.75 4.99 4.73
C ARG A 35 8.77 3.58 5.31
N GLN A 36 7.70 3.16 5.98
CA GLN A 36 7.60 1.79 6.51
C GLN A 36 7.52 0.76 5.38
N LEU A 37 6.70 1.02 4.36
CA LEU A 37 6.58 0.17 3.18
C LEU A 37 7.91 0.04 2.43
N ASP A 38 8.63 1.14 2.22
CA ASP A 38 9.96 1.13 1.61
C ASP A 38 10.93 0.25 2.43
N GLY A 39 10.86 0.33 3.76
CA GLY A 39 11.63 -0.52 4.67
C GLY A 39 11.30 -2.01 4.53
N TYR A 40 10.01 -2.37 4.49
CA TYR A 40 9.60 -3.76 4.25
C TYR A 40 10.02 -4.25 2.87
N ARG A 41 9.86 -3.42 1.84
CA ARG A 41 10.27 -3.76 0.47
C ARG A 41 11.75 -4.09 0.41
N GLN A 42 12.59 -3.21 0.96
CA GLN A 42 14.04 -3.43 1.00
C GLN A 42 14.39 -4.73 1.75
N SER A 43 13.74 -4.99 2.89
CA SER A 43 13.93 -6.23 3.64
C SER A 43 13.53 -7.47 2.84
N CYS A 44 12.40 -7.43 2.12
CA CYS A 44 11.92 -8.55 1.31
C CYS A 44 12.80 -8.77 0.07
N GLU A 45 13.25 -7.71 -0.60
CA GLU A 45 14.16 -7.79 -1.74
C GLU A 45 15.51 -8.41 -1.38
N GLN A 46 16.00 -8.17 -0.15
CA GLN A 46 17.23 -8.77 0.37
C GLN A 46 17.05 -10.24 0.79
N ASN A 47 15.83 -10.65 1.14
CA ASN A 47 15.53 -11.98 1.68
C ASN A 47 14.55 -12.76 0.79
N LEU A 48 14.64 -12.56 -0.53
CA LEU A 48 13.79 -13.27 -1.50
C LEU A 48 13.91 -14.80 -1.33
N CYS A 49 12.80 -15.51 -1.50
CA CYS A 49 12.82 -16.96 -1.59
C CYS A 49 13.64 -17.44 -2.79
N LYS A 50 14.11 -18.69 -2.75
CA LYS A 50 15.01 -19.24 -3.78
C LYS A 50 14.40 -19.21 -5.17
N GLU A 51 13.10 -19.44 -5.25
CA GLU A 51 12.30 -19.40 -6.47
C GLU A 51 12.31 -17.99 -7.08
N ALA A 52 12.07 -16.96 -6.28
CA ALA A 52 12.12 -15.57 -6.74
C ALA A 52 13.53 -15.12 -7.11
N GLN A 53 14.56 -15.58 -6.38
CA GLN A 53 15.96 -15.32 -6.73
C GLN A 53 16.31 -15.95 -8.09
N LEU A 54 15.86 -17.18 -8.34
CA LEU A 54 16.05 -17.86 -9.62
C LEU A 54 15.36 -17.08 -10.75
N LEU A 55 14.09 -16.71 -10.58
CA LEU A 55 13.35 -15.92 -11.58
C LEU A 55 14.08 -14.59 -11.89
N LYS A 56 14.55 -13.89 -10.85
CA LYS A 56 15.31 -12.65 -10.99
C LYS A 56 16.63 -12.86 -11.73
N ALA A 57 17.33 -13.96 -11.47
CA ALA A 57 18.58 -14.31 -12.14
C ALA A 57 18.38 -14.72 -13.61
N MET A 58 17.18 -15.19 -14.00
CA MET A 58 16.86 -15.55 -15.37
C MET A 58 16.55 -14.35 -16.28
N ILE A 59 16.12 -13.21 -15.71
CA ILE A 59 15.72 -12.01 -16.47
C ILE A 59 16.75 -11.58 -17.54
N PRO A 60 18.07 -11.52 -17.27
CA PRO A 60 19.05 -11.13 -18.28
C PRO A 60 19.17 -12.10 -19.47
N PHE A 61 18.76 -13.36 -19.28
CA PHE A 61 18.83 -14.41 -20.29
C PHE A 61 17.51 -14.57 -21.07
N MET A 62 16.43 -13.96 -20.59
CA MET A 62 15.07 -14.02 -21.17
C MET A 62 14.52 -12.60 -21.36
N PRO A 63 15.14 -11.79 -22.25
CA PRO A 63 14.77 -10.39 -22.42
C PRO A 63 13.33 -10.20 -22.92
N GLU A 64 12.79 -11.14 -23.69
CA GLU A 64 11.42 -11.11 -24.20
C GLU A 64 10.38 -11.24 -23.06
N GLU A 65 10.68 -12.06 -22.07
CA GLU A 65 9.85 -12.33 -20.89
C GLU A 65 10.18 -11.46 -19.69
N SER A 66 11.20 -10.59 -19.80
CA SER A 66 11.72 -9.77 -18.70
C SER A 66 10.62 -9.05 -17.89
N LYS A 67 9.65 -8.42 -18.57
CA LYS A 67 8.53 -7.74 -17.92
C LYS A 67 7.63 -8.68 -17.12
N LEU A 68 7.35 -9.86 -17.68
CA LEU A 68 6.52 -10.87 -17.02
C LEU A 68 7.24 -11.41 -15.78
N LEU A 69 8.51 -11.79 -15.93
CA LEU A 69 9.34 -12.29 -14.84
C LEU A 69 9.48 -11.26 -13.72
N GLN A 70 9.73 -9.99 -14.05
CA GLN A 70 9.78 -8.90 -13.07
C GLN A 70 8.44 -8.73 -12.36
N THR A 71 7.32 -8.81 -13.07
CA THR A 71 5.98 -8.72 -12.47
C THR A 71 5.73 -9.83 -11.45
N VAL A 72 6.17 -11.06 -11.75
CA VAL A 72 6.05 -12.19 -10.82
C VAL A 72 6.91 -11.96 -9.58
N VAL A 73 8.16 -11.54 -9.75
CA VAL A 73 9.07 -11.22 -8.64
C VAL A 73 8.49 -10.11 -7.76
N ASP A 74 7.98 -9.03 -8.37
CA ASP A 74 7.34 -7.94 -7.64
C ASP A 74 6.11 -8.44 -6.88
N THR A 75 5.29 -9.30 -7.48
CA THR A 75 4.10 -9.87 -6.82
C THR A 75 4.48 -10.69 -5.59
N ILE A 76 5.57 -11.46 -5.66
CA ILE A 76 6.11 -12.20 -4.50
C ILE A 76 6.53 -11.22 -3.41
N ILE A 77 7.29 -10.17 -3.76
CA ILE A 77 7.72 -9.14 -2.81
C ILE A 77 6.52 -8.50 -2.10
N TYR A 78 5.50 -8.08 -2.85
CA TYR A 78 4.30 -7.49 -2.25
C TYR A 78 3.57 -8.44 -1.32
N ASN A 79 3.44 -9.73 -1.70
CA ASN A 79 2.82 -10.72 -0.82
C ASN A 79 3.60 -10.86 0.50
N ASP A 80 4.93 -10.90 0.43
CA ASP A 80 5.78 -11.03 1.62
C ASP A 80 5.73 -9.78 2.49
N MET A 81 5.69 -8.58 1.90
CA MET A 81 5.46 -7.33 2.62
C MET A 81 4.12 -7.35 3.37
N ILE A 82 3.06 -7.82 2.70
CA ILE A 82 1.73 -7.90 3.30
C ILE A 82 1.72 -8.90 4.45
N GLU A 83 2.28 -10.11 4.30
CA GLU A 83 2.33 -11.09 5.38
C GLU A 83 3.14 -10.56 6.58
N LYS A 84 4.30 -9.93 6.37
CA LYS A 84 5.06 -9.27 7.45
C LYS A 84 4.24 -8.20 8.17
N SER A 85 3.51 -7.37 7.43
CA SER A 85 2.64 -6.35 8.04
C SER A 85 1.50 -6.94 8.87
N LEU A 86 0.98 -8.10 8.50
CA LEU A 86 -0.05 -8.82 9.27
C LEU A 86 0.52 -9.48 10.52
N GLU A 87 1.77 -9.94 10.49
CA GLU A 87 2.46 -10.50 11.65
C GLU A 87 2.76 -9.44 12.71
N GLU A 88 3.22 -8.24 12.28
CA GLU A 88 3.51 -7.13 13.20
C GLU A 88 2.24 -6.51 13.81
N HIS A 89 1.09 -6.70 13.16
CA HIS A 89 -0.20 -6.18 13.61
C HIS A 89 -1.22 -7.32 13.80
N GLU A 90 -1.07 -8.06 14.91
CA GLU A 90 -1.93 -9.22 15.25
C GLU A 90 -3.44 -8.90 15.20
N GLU A 91 -3.82 -7.65 15.46
CA GLU A 91 -5.20 -7.16 15.35
C GLU A 91 -5.77 -7.30 13.93
N LEU A 92 -4.96 -7.04 12.90
CA LEU A 92 -5.33 -7.27 11.51
C LEU A 92 -5.49 -8.77 11.22
N GLY A 93 -4.66 -9.60 11.86
CA GLY A 93 -4.77 -11.05 11.84
C GLY A 93 -6.11 -11.59 12.36
N ARG A 94 -6.82 -10.83 13.20
CA ARG A 94 -8.14 -11.20 13.73
C ARG A 94 -9.28 -10.86 12.77
N LEU A 95 -9.09 -9.91 11.87
CA LEU A 95 -10.14 -9.41 10.97
C LEU A 95 -10.64 -10.46 9.96
N TYR A 96 -9.82 -11.45 9.64
CA TYR A 96 -10.18 -12.51 8.70
C TYR A 96 -10.45 -13.87 9.36
N ARG A 97 -10.33 -13.99 10.69
CA ARG A 97 -10.64 -15.25 11.40
C ARG A 97 -12.10 -15.64 11.19
N ASP A 98 -12.33 -16.91 10.92
CA ASP A 98 -13.68 -17.46 10.74
C ASP A 98 -13.70 -18.93 11.18
N GLU A 99 -14.82 -19.37 11.77
CA GLU A 99 -15.00 -20.77 12.16
C GLU A 99 -15.00 -21.69 10.93
N ASN A 100 -15.47 -21.18 9.78
CA ASN A 100 -15.39 -21.87 8.50
C ASN A 100 -14.04 -21.56 7.83
N LYS A 101 -13.21 -22.60 7.64
CA LYS A 101 -11.87 -22.46 7.06
C LYS A 101 -11.85 -21.98 5.61
N ASP A 102 -12.81 -22.36 4.78
CA ASP A 102 -12.89 -21.88 3.40
C ASP A 102 -13.24 -20.39 3.37
N ARG A 103 -14.14 -19.96 4.26
CA ARG A 103 -14.51 -18.55 4.41
C ARG A 103 -13.37 -17.71 4.98
N GLU A 104 -12.63 -18.24 5.96
CA GLU A 104 -11.41 -17.64 6.50
C GLU A 104 -10.36 -17.41 5.40
N ASN A 105 -10.12 -18.43 4.57
CA ASN A 105 -9.17 -18.32 3.45
C ASN A 105 -9.60 -17.26 2.44
N LEU A 106 -10.89 -17.21 2.08
CA LEU A 106 -11.42 -16.22 1.15
C LEU A 106 -11.33 -14.80 1.74
N LYS A 107 -11.63 -14.63 3.03
CA LYS A 107 -11.43 -13.35 3.73
C LYS A 107 -9.96 -12.96 3.70
N LYS A 108 -9.03 -13.85 4.07
CA LYS A 108 -7.59 -13.58 4.05
C LYS A 108 -7.14 -13.13 2.66
N LEU A 109 -7.60 -13.80 1.61
CA LEU A 109 -7.32 -13.41 0.23
C LEU A 109 -7.84 -12.01 -0.10
N MET A 110 -9.08 -11.68 0.27
CA MET A 110 -9.63 -10.34 0.05
C MET A 110 -8.84 -9.25 0.78
N TYR A 111 -8.48 -9.47 2.05
CA TYR A 111 -7.68 -8.52 2.81
C TYR A 111 -6.31 -8.30 2.17
N LYS A 112 -5.64 -9.36 1.73
CA LYS A 112 -4.38 -9.25 0.99
C LYS A 112 -4.54 -8.46 -0.30
N LEU A 113 -5.62 -8.67 -1.05
CA LEU A 113 -5.88 -7.91 -2.28
C LEU A 113 -6.12 -6.42 -2.00
N VAL A 114 -6.85 -6.09 -0.94
CA VAL A 114 -7.07 -4.69 -0.53
C VAL A 114 -5.74 -4.05 -0.11
N LEU A 115 -4.95 -4.72 0.73
CA LEU A 115 -3.64 -4.23 1.14
C LEU A 115 -2.70 -4.06 -0.04
N PHE A 116 -2.67 -5.03 -0.97
CA PHE A 116 -1.91 -4.92 -2.21
C PHE A 116 -2.29 -3.67 -3.00
N LYS A 117 -3.59 -3.38 -3.15
CA LYS A 117 -4.05 -2.16 -3.84
C LYS A 117 -3.63 -0.88 -3.12
N ILE A 118 -3.71 -0.85 -1.79
CA ILE A 118 -3.28 0.31 -0.99
C ILE A 118 -1.78 0.53 -1.12
N VAL A 119 -0.97 -0.51 -0.92
CA VAL A 119 0.50 -0.44 -1.01
C VAL A 119 0.92 0.01 -2.41
N THR A 120 0.38 -0.62 -3.45
CA THR A 120 0.72 -0.24 -4.83
C THR A 120 0.25 1.17 -5.19
N ALA A 121 -0.85 1.67 -4.63
CA ALA A 121 -1.29 3.05 -4.82
C ALA A 121 -0.35 4.05 -4.12
N ILE A 122 0.08 3.76 -2.89
CA ILE A 122 1.02 4.61 -2.13
C ILE A 122 2.38 4.67 -2.82
N GLU A 123 2.90 3.54 -3.28
CA GLU A 123 4.19 3.48 -3.97
C GLU A 123 4.18 4.19 -5.32
N LYS A 124 3.11 4.00 -6.10
CA LYS A 124 2.93 4.71 -7.37
C LYS A 124 2.66 6.20 -7.21
N GLY A 125 2.47 6.66 -5.97
CA GLY A 125 2.06 8.02 -5.67
C GLY A 125 0.64 8.23 -6.18
N SER A 126 -0.37 7.83 -5.40
CA SER A 126 -1.72 8.24 -5.70
C SER A 126 -1.80 9.77 -5.60
N MET A 127 -2.17 10.54 -6.60
CA MET A 127 -2.35 10.36 -8.05
C MET A 127 -2.17 11.78 -8.61
N ASP A 128 -1.71 11.93 -9.86
CA ASP A 128 -2.02 13.14 -10.62
C ASP A 128 -3.54 13.35 -10.61
N ALA A 129 -4.02 14.23 -9.72
CA ALA A 129 -5.39 14.72 -9.64
C ALA A 129 -5.33 16.15 -9.09
#